data_AF-A0AA37BPH8-F1
#
_entry.id   AF-A0AA37BPH8-F1
#
_cell.length_a   1.000
_cell.length_b   1.000
_cell.length_c   1.000
_cell.angle_alpha   90.00
_cell.angle_beta   90.00
_cell.angle_gamma   90.00
#
_symmetry.space_group_name_H-M   'P 1'
#
loop_
_entity.id
_entity.type
_entity.pdbx_description
1 polymer ?
#
loop_
_entity_poly.entity_id
_entity_poly.type
_entity_poly.pdbx_seq_one_letter_code
_entity_poly.pdbx_strand_id
1 'polypeptide(L)' 'MTSNNTPPPAEGLGIWANLGIWIAFGTAFGLLVGVVVGGFSDNIAYGVGLGSSFGAALGVAAWAVFIAPRRNAHRDS' A
#
# COMPACT_ATOMS: atom_id res chain seq x y z
N MET A 1 -7.90 -23.00 -34.96
CA MET A 1 -6.90 -22.39 -34.06
C MET A 1 -7.43 -21.03 -33.66
N THR A 2 -8.09 -20.93 -32.50
CA THR A 2 -8.67 -19.68 -32.01
C THR A 2 -7.58 -18.89 -31.29
N SER A 3 -7.08 -17.82 -31.92
CA SER A 3 -6.15 -16.89 -31.27
C SER A 3 -6.92 -16.12 -30.19
N ASN A 4 -6.80 -16.59 -28.97
CA ASN A 4 -7.26 -15.95 -27.75
C ASN A 4 -6.37 -14.73 -27.45
N ASN A 5 -6.56 -13.66 -28.22
CA ASN A 5 -5.89 -12.37 -28.05
C ASN A 5 -6.51 -11.55 -26.91
N THR A 6 -6.92 -12.19 -25.81
CA THR A 6 -7.24 -11.47 -24.58
C THR A 6 -5.96 -10.79 -24.11
N PRO A 7 -5.90 -9.45 -24.05
CA PRO A 7 -4.78 -8.77 -23.43
C PRO A 7 -4.63 -9.32 -22.00
N PRO A 8 -3.41 -9.55 -21.49
CA PRO A 8 -3.24 -9.80 -20.08
C PRO A 8 -3.92 -8.64 -19.34
N PRO A 9 -4.61 -8.86 -18.21
CA PRO A 9 -5.20 -7.80 -17.41
C PRO A 9 -4.09 -6.91 -16.82
N ALA A 10 -3.49 -6.07 -17.66
CA ALA A 10 -2.53 -5.03 -17.30
C ALA A 10 -3.23 -3.87 -16.54
N GLU A 11 -4.56 -3.91 -16.48
CA GLU A 11 -5.41 -2.86 -15.94
C GLU A 11 -5.62 -2.99 -14.42
N GLY A 12 -5.45 -4.18 -13.85
CA GLY A 12 -5.63 -4.40 -12.40
C GLY A 12 -4.49 -3.86 -11.53
N LEU A 13 -3.31 -3.60 -12.13
CA LEU A 13 -2.12 -3.11 -11.42
C LEU A 13 -1.80 -1.65 -11.66
N GLY A 14 -2.42 -0.96 -12.62
CA GLY A 14 -1.94 0.36 -13.07
C GLY A 14 -1.76 1.38 -11.94
N ILE A 15 -2.79 1.56 -11.11
CA ILE A 15 -2.73 2.45 -9.94
C ILE A 15 -2.14 1.74 -8.71
N TRP A 16 -2.46 0.47 -8.51
CA TRP A 16 -2.01 -0.29 -7.34
C TRP A 16 -0.51 -0.61 -7.36
N ALA A 17 0.14 -0.58 -8.52
CA ALA A 17 1.58 -0.75 -8.66
C ALA A 17 2.36 0.51 -8.24
N ASN A 18 1.70 1.65 -8.10
CA ASN A 18 2.35 2.87 -7.67
C ASN A 18 2.61 2.83 -6.16
N LEU A 19 3.90 2.82 -5.80
CA LEU A 19 4.38 2.81 -4.42
C LEU A 19 3.85 4.02 -3.62
N GLY A 20 3.69 5.18 -4.28
CA GLY A 20 3.14 6.39 -3.68
C GLY A 20 1.69 6.24 -3.21
N ILE A 21 0.85 5.50 -3.94
CA ILE A 21 -0.53 5.21 -3.51
C ILE A 21 -0.54 4.36 -2.24
N TRP A 22 0.36 3.39 -2.14
CA TRP A 22 0.48 2.56 -0.94
C TRP A 22 1.06 3.32 0.25
N ILE A 23 2.01 4.24 0.03
CA ILE A 23 2.48 5.13 1.09
C ILE A 23 1.35 6.02 1.58
N ALA A 24 0.62 6.67 0.66
CA ALA A 24 -0.49 7.56 1.01
C ALA A 24 -1.63 6.81 1.72
N PHE A 25 -1.94 5.60 1.26
CA PHE A 25 -2.90 4.73 1.91
C PHE A 25 -2.43 4.30 3.30
N GLY A 26 -1.18 3.87 3.41
CA GLY A 26 -0.56 3.48 4.67
C GLY A 26 -0.51 4.62 5.68
N THR A 27 -0.13 5.83 5.28
CA THR A 27 -0.10 7.01 6.16
C THR A 27 -1.51 7.42 6.59
N ALA A 28 -2.49 7.43 5.68
CA ALA A 28 -3.88 7.75 6.03
C ALA A 28 -4.46 6.73 7.02
N PHE A 29 -4.24 5.43 6.75
CA PHE A 29 -4.67 4.36 7.64
C PHE A 29 -3.97 4.42 8.99
N GLY A 30 -2.65 4.59 8.99
CA GLY A 30 -1.86 4.71 10.20
C GLY A 30 -2.21 5.94 11.01
N LEU A 31 -2.52 7.08 10.40
CA LEU A 31 -3.05 8.27 11.10
C LEU A 31 -4.40 7.98 11.75
N LEU A 32 -5.32 7.30 11.05
CA LEU A 32 -6.62 6.95 11.62
C LEU A 32 -6.46 6.04 12.84
N VAL A 33 -5.66 4.97 12.72
CA VAL A 33 -5.34 4.08 13.85
C VAL A 33 -4.61 4.84 14.96
N GLY A 34 -3.66 5.69 14.59
CA GLY A 34 -2.88 6.51 15.49
C GLY A 34 -3.73 7.49 16.30
N VAL A 35 -4.71 8.15 15.68
CA VAL A 35 -5.65 9.03 16.37
C VAL A 35 -6.53 8.23 17.34
N VAL A 36 -6.98 7.04 16.96
CA VAL A 36 -7.78 6.18 17.84
C VAL A 36 -6.97 5.71 19.05
N VAL A 37 -5.74 5.23 18.83
CA VAL A 37 -4.83 4.77 19.89
C VAL A 37 -4.37 5.93 20.78
N GLY A 38 -4.07 7.08 20.17
CA GLY A 38 -3.68 8.30 20.87
C GLY A 38 -4.82 8.88 21.69
N GLY A 39 -6.06 8.81 21.19
CA GLY A 39 -7.27 9.18 21.94
C GLY A 39 -7.49 8.27 23.16
N PHE A 40 -7.17 6.98 23.06
CA PHE A 40 -7.23 6.06 24.19
C PHE A 40 -6.15 6.32 25.25
N SER A 41 -5.08 7.00 24.87
CA SER A 41 -3.91 7.29 25.72
C SER A 41 -3.88 8.74 26.22
N ASP A 42 -4.96 9.51 26.05
CA ASP A 42 -5.04 10.97 26.29
C ASP A 42 -3.92 11.77 25.60
N ASN A 43 -3.33 11.21 24.55
CA ASN A 43 -2.16 11.76 23.90
C ASN A 43 -2.19 11.50 22.39
N ILE A 44 -3.05 12.28 21.73
CA ILE A 44 -3.26 12.25 20.28
C ILE A 44 -1.96 12.56 19.53
N ALA A 45 -1.08 13.41 20.07
CA ALA A 45 0.18 13.75 19.41
C ALA A 45 1.11 12.54 19.28
N TYR A 46 1.22 11.71 20.33
CA TYR A 46 1.97 10.46 20.28
C TYR A 46 1.31 9.45 19.34
N GLY A 47 -0.02 9.34 19.39
CA GLY A 47 -0.77 8.46 18.49
C GLY A 47 -0.59 8.82 17.01
N VAL A 48 -0.66 10.11 16.67
CA VAL A 48 -0.44 10.62 15.31
C VAL A 48 1.00 10.41 14.84
N GLY A 49 2.00 10.65 15.70
CA GLY A 49 3.40 10.43 15.37
C GLY A 49 3.73 8.96 15.07
N LEU A 50 3.26 8.06 15.94
CA LEU A 50 3.40 6.62 15.75
C LEU A 50 2.61 6.13 14.54
N GLY A 51 1.36 6.59 14.40
CA GLY A 51 0.48 6.25 13.30
C GLY A 51 1.03 6.65 11.93
N SER A 52 1.60 7.84 11.81
CA SER A 52 2.24 8.34 10.59
C SER A 52 3.44 7.48 10.17
N SER A 53 4.38 7.23 11.08
CA SER A 53 5.58 6.43 10.78
C SER A 53 5.25 4.97 10.51
N PHE A 54 4.43 4.37 11.38
CA PHE A 54 4.09 2.95 11.27
C PHE A 54 3.16 2.69 10.07
N GLY A 55 2.23 3.61 9.82
CA GLY A 55 1.35 3.59 8.66
C GLY A 55 2.10 3.63 7.33
N ALA A 56 3.04 4.56 7.18
CA ALA A 56 3.88 4.64 5.98
C ALA A 56 4.66 3.33 5.75
N ALA A 57 5.26 2.80 6.82
CA ALA A 57 6.02 1.54 6.75
C ALA A 57 5.14 0.35 6.36
N LEU A 58 3.94 0.24 6.93
CA LEU A 58 2.97 -0.80 6.57
C LEU A 58 2.50 -0.67 5.11
N GLY A 59 2.27 0.55 4.64
CA GLY A 59 1.95 0.82 3.24
C GLY A 59 3.03 0.31 2.30
N VAL A 60 4.30 0.62 2.58
CA VAL A 60 5.44 0.14 1.80
C VAL A 60 5.60 -1.38 1.89
N ALA A 61 5.45 -1.96 3.09
CA ALA A 61 5.55 -3.41 3.28
C ALA A 61 4.46 -4.15 2.49
N ALA A 62 3.23 -3.65 2.50
CA ALA A 62 2.14 -4.24 1.75
C ALA A 62 2.32 -4.07 0.23
N TRP A 63 2.81 -2.92 -0.25
CA TRP A 63 3.25 -2.78 -1.64
C TRP A 63 4.33 -3.82 -2.01
N ALA A 64 5.33 -4.01 -1.14
CA ALA A 64 6.40 -4.96 -1.38
C ALA A 64 5.88 -6.41 -1.44
N VAL A 65 4.89 -6.78 -0.63
CA VAL A 65 4.29 -8.13 -0.65
C VAL A 65 3.40 -8.34 -1.88
N PHE A 66 2.54 -7.38 -2.22
CA PHE A 66 1.53 -7.58 -3.26
C PHE A 66 2.00 -7.20 -4.67
N ILE A 67 2.86 -6.18 -4.79
CA ILE A 67 3.28 -5.61 -6.07
C ILE A 67 4.68 -6.07 -6.46
N ALA A 68 5.65 -6.14 -5.53
CA ALA A 68 7.02 -6.53 -5.87
C ALA A 68 7.14 -7.88 -6.60
N PRO A 69 6.36 -8.92 -6.24
CA PRO A 69 6.39 -10.19 -6.98
C PRO A 69 5.82 -10.06 -8.40
N ARG A 70 4.76 -9.26 -8.58
CA ARG A 70 4.10 -9.08 -9.89
C ARG A 70 4.93 -8.26 -10.88
N ARG A 71 5.70 -7.29 -10.41
CA ARG A 71 6.63 -6.52 -11.28
C ARG A 71 7.85 -7.32 -11.72
N ASN A 72 8.27 -8.33 -10.94
CA ASN A 72 9.40 -9.19 -11.31
C ASN A 72 8.97 -10.21 -12.38
N ALA A 73 7.78 -10.80 -12.25
CA ALA A 73 7.25 -11.73 -13.26
C ALA A 73 7.07 -11.11 -14.66
N HIS A 74 6.88 -9.79 -14.76
CA HIS A 74 6.75 -9.09 -16.05
C HIS A 74 8.10 -8.71 -16.67
N ARG A 75 9.19 -8.74 -15.90
CA ARG A 75 10.53 -8.33 -16.38
C ARG A 75 11.32 -9.48 -17.03
N ASP A 76 10.84 -10.71 -16.84
CA ASP A 76 11.50 -11.95 -17.28
C ASP A 76 10.80 -12.61 -18.49
N SER A 77 9.89 -11.90 -19.18
CA SER A 77 9.23 -12.34 -20.43
C SER A 77 9.59 -11.42 -21.58
#